data_AF-A0A1I8CVB8-F1
#
_entry.id   AF-A0A1I8CVB8-F1
#
_cell.length_a   1.000
_cell.length_b   1.000
_cell.length_c   1.000
_cell.angle_alpha   90.00
_cell.angle_beta   90.00
_cell.angle_gamma   90.00
#
_symmetry.space_group_name_H-M   'P 1'
#
loop_
_entity.id
_entity.type
_entity.pdbx_description
1 polymer ?
#
loop_
_entity_poly.entity_id
_entity_poly.type
_entity_poly.pdbx_seq_one_letter_code
_entity_poly.pdbx_strand_id
1 'polypeptide(L)'
;MTLEDKDWEILVNPGKDYYNEYVKQAWEEVHWMFSLEDWETWAEALGEDLIHLVAVDKVTKEQLGCVTGTYFRNKEGKRVIFSIGSYYMFPKHRGKKIGSPLFKELVREAKSQGITCALNGVINMSEKYASAEGFSFWRSGCQLEVYTPEWKDVKVVEKNVDGVRVVSTKDFKDFESLAAFDDELGSGYVDRMKFLKIWLGRKSAYGRVALDEHNKVLGVINIRECYDDNLNIGPFYATTYETAELLLSSVLSEIKGNGKHYNILNFNCFTSNPEGRKLVNEVTEGKSAYGSNMILQFTNEVFPVKDEFVYSMTEYAQSYV
;
A
#
# COMPACT_ATOMS: atom_id res chain seq x y z
N MET A 1 -33.86 -3.77 9.31
CA MET A 1 -33.57 -2.39 9.77
C MET A 1 -32.98 -1.65 8.61
N THR A 2 -33.77 -0.78 7.97
CA THR A 2 -33.30 0.16 6.94
C THR A 2 -32.32 1.15 7.59
N LEU A 3 -31.47 1.83 6.80
CA LEU A 3 -30.49 2.78 7.32
C LEU A 3 -31.13 4.00 8.03
N GLU A 4 -32.42 4.26 7.79
CA GLU A 4 -33.15 5.43 8.27
C GLU A 4 -33.34 5.47 9.79
N ASP A 5 -33.46 4.30 10.45
CA ASP A 5 -33.68 4.19 11.91
C ASP A 5 -32.38 4.17 12.75
N LYS A 6 -31.23 4.46 12.14
CA LYS A 6 -29.94 4.45 12.84
C LYS A 6 -29.59 5.84 13.34
N ASP A 7 -28.98 5.92 14.53
CA ASP A 7 -28.43 7.17 15.09
C ASP A 7 -27.17 7.68 14.35
N TRP A 8 -26.80 7.01 13.25
CA TRP A 8 -25.64 7.33 12.43
C TRP A 8 -25.97 7.25 10.95
N GLU A 9 -25.16 7.92 10.13
CA GLU A 9 -25.28 7.98 8.68
C GLU A 9 -23.94 7.62 8.01
N ILE A 10 -23.97 7.29 6.71
CA ILE A 10 -22.77 7.05 5.90
C ILE A 10 -22.54 8.25 5.01
N LEU A 11 -21.37 8.85 5.11
CA LEU A 11 -20.87 9.85 4.17
C LEU A 11 -20.00 9.17 3.12
N VAL A 12 -20.10 9.62 1.88
CA VAL A 12 -19.28 9.14 0.76
C VAL A 12 -18.28 10.24 0.38
N ASN A 13 -16.99 9.92 0.42
CA ASN A 13 -15.89 10.84 0.15
C ASN A 13 -16.02 12.20 0.88
N PRO A 14 -16.23 12.22 2.22
CA PRO A 14 -16.49 13.47 2.95
C PRO A 14 -15.27 14.41 3.06
N GLY A 15 -14.12 14.03 2.49
CA GLY A 15 -12.92 14.85 2.43
C GLY A 15 -11.84 14.43 3.42
N LYS A 16 -10.74 15.19 3.40
CA LYS A 16 -9.48 14.80 4.04
C LYS A 16 -9.48 14.81 5.56
N ASP A 17 -10.36 15.58 6.19
CA ASP A 17 -10.35 15.71 7.65
C ASP A 17 -10.75 14.39 8.32
N TYR A 18 -11.72 13.68 7.75
CA TYR A 18 -12.12 12.33 8.21
C TYR A 18 -11.03 11.29 7.97
N TYR A 19 -10.28 11.42 6.87
CA TYR A 19 -9.12 10.58 6.61
C TYR A 19 -8.01 10.82 7.64
N ASN A 20 -7.70 12.09 7.91
CA ASN A 20 -6.66 12.49 8.86
C ASN A 20 -6.96 11.99 10.27
N GLU A 21 -8.20 12.10 10.73
CA GLU A 21 -8.61 11.59 12.04
C GLU A 21 -8.44 10.06 12.12
N TYR A 22 -8.84 9.34 11.06
CA TYR A 22 -8.58 7.91 10.93
C TYR A 22 -7.08 7.57 11.02
N VAL A 23 -6.22 8.26 10.26
CA VAL A 23 -4.78 7.98 10.23
C VAL A 23 -4.16 8.12 11.61
N LYS A 24 -4.51 9.20 12.33
CA LYS A 24 -4.02 9.46 13.70
C LYS A 24 -4.42 8.33 14.64
N GLN A 25 -5.70 7.98 14.66
CA GLN A 25 -6.22 6.96 15.58
C GLN A 25 -5.72 5.55 15.23
N ALA A 26 -5.62 5.23 13.94
CA ALA A 26 -5.08 3.94 13.49
C ALA A 26 -3.59 3.78 13.83
N TRP A 27 -2.80 4.86 13.81
CA TRP A 27 -1.42 4.85 14.30
C TRP A 27 -1.35 4.64 15.82
N GLU A 28 -2.09 5.46 16.58
CA GLU A 28 -2.07 5.43 18.05
C GLU A 28 -2.46 4.07 18.63
N GLU A 29 -3.35 3.35 17.96
CA GLU A 29 -3.93 2.11 18.48
C GLU A 29 -3.30 0.84 17.90
N VAL A 30 -3.06 0.80 16.59
CA VAL A 30 -2.65 -0.42 15.87
C VAL A 30 -1.43 -0.19 14.96
N HIS A 31 -0.77 0.96 15.10
CA HIS A 31 0.47 1.30 14.39
C HIS A 31 0.38 1.18 12.86
N TRP A 32 -0.79 1.52 12.29
CA TRP A 32 -0.95 1.53 10.83
C TRP A 32 -0.17 2.68 10.19
N MET A 33 0.73 2.33 9.27
CA MET A 33 1.68 3.19 8.56
C MET A 33 1.06 3.94 7.36
N PHE A 34 0.17 4.88 7.65
CA PHE A 34 -0.39 5.81 6.65
C PHE A 34 0.24 7.19 6.74
N SER A 35 0.18 7.92 5.63
CA SER A 35 0.58 9.33 5.54
C SER A 35 -0.65 10.22 5.38
N LEU A 36 -0.64 11.41 5.96
CA LEU A 36 -1.73 12.38 5.75
C LEU A 36 -1.85 12.83 4.29
N GLU A 37 -0.75 12.74 3.52
CA GLU A 37 -0.72 13.01 2.07
C GLU A 37 -1.32 11.87 1.22
N ASP A 38 -1.56 10.68 1.79
CA ASP A 38 -2.08 9.53 1.03
C ASP A 38 -3.48 9.87 0.46
N TRP A 39 -4.33 10.60 1.20
CA TRP A 39 -5.66 11.02 0.69
C TRP A 39 -5.57 11.87 -0.57
N GLU A 40 -4.77 12.93 -0.55
CA GLU A 40 -4.63 13.84 -1.69
C GLU A 40 -4.03 13.09 -2.89
N THR A 41 -3.07 12.20 -2.63
CA THR A 41 -2.48 11.32 -3.65
C THR A 41 -3.52 10.40 -4.29
N TRP A 42 -4.32 9.71 -3.47
CA TRP A 42 -5.37 8.81 -3.95
C TRP A 42 -6.46 9.55 -4.70
N ALA A 43 -6.93 10.68 -4.16
CA ALA A 43 -7.97 11.48 -4.80
C ALA A 43 -7.52 12.03 -6.17
N GLU A 44 -6.28 12.49 -6.28
CA GLU A 44 -5.73 12.96 -7.56
C GLU A 44 -5.53 11.81 -8.56
N ALA A 45 -4.95 10.69 -8.11
CA ALA A 45 -4.65 9.56 -8.96
C ALA A 45 -5.90 8.83 -9.45
N LEU A 46 -6.85 8.58 -8.55
CA LEU A 46 -7.97 7.66 -8.77
C LEU A 46 -9.29 8.39 -9.02
N GLY A 47 -9.45 9.63 -8.55
CA GLY A 47 -10.64 10.44 -8.84
C GLY A 47 -11.95 9.73 -8.46
N GLU A 48 -12.84 9.54 -9.44
CA GLU A 48 -14.13 8.87 -9.27
C GLU A 48 -14.02 7.38 -8.91
N ASP A 49 -12.84 6.78 -9.07
CA ASP A 49 -12.60 5.38 -8.75
C ASP A 49 -12.25 5.17 -7.26
N LEU A 50 -12.00 6.25 -6.51
CA LEU A 50 -11.80 6.20 -5.06
C LEU A 50 -13.14 6.37 -4.32
N ILE A 51 -13.44 5.45 -3.43
CA ILE A 51 -14.64 5.45 -2.57
C ILE A 51 -14.21 5.33 -1.11
N HIS A 52 -14.39 6.37 -0.32
CA HIS A 52 -14.15 6.39 1.12
C HIS A 52 -15.46 6.58 1.85
N LEU A 53 -15.92 5.51 2.50
CA LEU A 53 -17.14 5.53 3.29
C LEU A 53 -16.81 5.81 4.74
N VAL A 54 -17.51 6.76 5.34
CA VAL A 54 -17.33 7.16 6.73
C VAL A 54 -18.65 7.06 7.47
N ALA A 55 -18.69 6.34 8.58
CA ALA A 55 -19.82 6.34 9.49
C ALA A 55 -19.70 7.54 10.43
N VAL A 56 -20.75 8.34 10.55
CA VAL A 56 -20.80 9.49 11.47
C VAL A 56 -22.07 9.46 12.32
N ASP A 57 -21.96 9.87 13.58
CA ASP A 57 -23.13 10.10 14.44
C ASP A 57 -23.96 11.27 13.89
N LYS A 58 -25.28 11.10 13.79
CA LYS A 58 -26.16 12.11 13.19
C LYS A 58 -26.23 13.40 14.02
N VAL A 59 -26.07 13.30 15.34
CA VAL A 59 -26.23 14.40 16.30
C VAL A 59 -24.89 15.06 16.58
N THR A 60 -23.90 14.30 17.01
CA THR A 60 -22.59 14.83 17.42
C THR A 60 -21.65 15.08 16.24
N LYS A 61 -21.98 14.54 15.06
CA LYS A 61 -21.13 14.51 13.85
C LYS A 61 -19.78 13.82 14.06
N GLU A 62 -19.67 13.04 15.13
CA GLU A 62 -18.48 12.30 15.47
C GLU A 62 -18.24 11.16 14.47
N GLN A 63 -17.00 11.00 14.02
CA GLN A 63 -16.59 9.87 13.19
C GLN A 63 -16.57 8.57 14.00
N LEU A 64 -17.26 7.56 13.49
CA LEU A 64 -17.40 6.26 14.15
C LEU A 64 -16.44 5.22 13.57
N GLY A 65 -16.11 5.36 12.28
CA GLY A 65 -15.23 4.46 11.52
C GLY A 65 -15.28 4.74 10.03
N CYS A 66 -14.45 4.03 9.27
CA CYS A 66 -14.34 4.17 7.83
C CYS A 66 -13.95 2.87 7.13
N VAL A 67 -14.07 2.88 5.80
CA VAL A 67 -13.47 1.92 4.88
C VAL A 67 -13.23 2.61 3.54
N THR A 68 -12.16 2.23 2.86
CA THR A 68 -11.84 2.74 1.52
C THR A 68 -11.89 1.59 0.52
N GLY A 69 -12.45 1.85 -0.65
CA GLY A 69 -12.34 1.00 -1.82
C GLY A 69 -11.88 1.77 -3.03
N THR A 70 -11.14 1.11 -3.91
CA THR A 70 -10.59 1.72 -5.12
C THR A 70 -10.77 0.80 -6.31
N TYR A 71 -11.34 1.34 -7.39
CA TYR A 71 -11.27 0.70 -8.69
C TYR A 71 -9.94 0.97 -9.36
N PHE A 72 -9.35 -0.10 -9.90
CA PHE A 72 -8.25 0.04 -10.85
C PHE A 72 -8.72 -0.32 -12.24
N ARG A 73 -8.17 0.40 -13.21
CA ARG A 73 -8.50 0.26 -14.62
C ARG A 73 -7.37 -0.40 -15.39
N ASN A 74 -7.71 -1.11 -16.45
CA ASN A 74 -6.75 -1.56 -17.44
C ASN A 74 -6.44 -0.44 -18.46
N LYS A 75 -5.58 -0.72 -19.44
CA LYS A 75 -5.18 0.24 -20.49
C LYS A 75 -6.32 0.67 -21.40
N GLU A 76 -7.39 -0.13 -21.51
CA GLU A 76 -8.62 0.25 -22.23
C GLU A 76 -9.57 1.11 -21.37
N GLY A 77 -9.17 1.47 -20.15
CA GLY A 77 -9.97 2.30 -19.24
C GLY A 77 -11.12 1.57 -18.55
N LYS A 78 -11.16 0.23 -18.61
CA LYS A 78 -12.19 -0.59 -17.95
C LYS A 78 -11.76 -0.91 -16.52
N ARG A 79 -12.69 -0.80 -15.57
CA ARG A 79 -12.48 -1.27 -14.19
C ARG A 79 -12.33 -2.79 -14.19
N VAL A 80 -11.24 -3.30 -13.60
CA VAL A 80 -10.91 -4.73 -13.61
C VAL A 80 -10.77 -5.34 -12.23
N ILE A 81 -10.36 -4.54 -11.24
CA ILE A 81 -10.22 -4.98 -9.86
C ILE A 81 -10.65 -3.86 -8.92
N PHE A 82 -11.19 -4.25 -7.77
CA PHE A 82 -11.60 -3.34 -6.72
C PHE A 82 -10.90 -3.68 -5.42
N SER A 83 -9.89 -2.89 -5.02
CA SER A 83 -9.24 -3.10 -3.72
C SER A 83 -10.10 -2.53 -2.59
N ILE A 84 -10.11 -3.19 -1.43
CA ILE A 84 -10.77 -2.73 -0.22
C ILE A 84 -9.75 -2.74 0.92
N GLY A 85 -9.64 -1.60 1.60
CA GLY A 85 -8.72 -1.41 2.71
C GLY A 85 -9.16 -0.30 3.65
N SER A 86 -8.27 0.11 4.55
CA SER A 86 -8.56 1.12 5.57
C SER A 86 -9.86 0.87 6.35
N TYR A 87 -10.23 -0.41 6.54
CA TYR A 87 -11.42 -0.78 7.28
C TYR A 87 -11.16 -0.63 8.78
N TYR A 88 -11.58 0.50 9.35
CA TYR A 88 -11.27 0.88 10.71
C TYR A 88 -12.51 1.32 11.46
N MET A 89 -12.69 0.82 12.68
CA MET A 89 -13.72 1.27 13.60
C MET A 89 -13.04 1.81 14.84
N PHE A 90 -13.40 3.04 15.25
CA PHE A 90 -12.86 3.67 16.44
C PHE A 90 -13.20 2.79 17.66
N PRO A 91 -12.26 2.57 18.60
CA PRO A 91 -12.39 1.54 19.64
C PRO A 91 -13.73 1.57 20.40
N LYS A 92 -14.20 2.76 20.79
CA LYS A 92 -15.48 2.96 21.52
C LYS A 92 -16.75 2.58 20.74
N HIS A 93 -16.64 2.32 19.44
CA HIS A 93 -17.74 1.98 18.54
C HIS A 93 -17.70 0.55 18.00
N ARG A 94 -16.69 -0.24 18.41
CA ARG A 94 -16.58 -1.65 18.06
C ARG A 94 -17.67 -2.48 18.75
N GLY A 95 -17.98 -3.64 18.16
CA GLY A 95 -19.05 -4.53 18.65
C GLY A 95 -20.48 -4.03 18.36
N LYS A 96 -20.67 -2.77 17.95
CA LYS A 96 -21.99 -2.17 17.65
C LYS A 96 -22.53 -2.48 16.24
N LYS A 97 -21.86 -3.35 15.48
CA LYS A 97 -22.23 -3.73 14.09
C LYS A 97 -22.34 -2.54 13.11
N ILE A 98 -21.63 -1.44 13.36
CA ILE A 98 -21.63 -0.23 12.50
C ILE A 98 -20.78 -0.45 11.24
N GLY A 99 -19.58 -1.04 11.37
CA GLY A 99 -18.65 -1.18 10.25
C GLY A 99 -19.06 -2.19 9.16
N SER A 100 -19.78 -3.25 9.52
CA SER A 100 -20.17 -4.29 8.55
C SER A 100 -21.02 -3.74 7.39
N PRO A 101 -22.02 -2.87 7.62
CA PRO A 101 -22.70 -2.15 6.55
C PRO A 101 -21.77 -1.43 5.56
N LEU A 102 -20.73 -0.74 6.04
CA LEU A 102 -19.81 0.01 5.18
C LEU A 102 -19.04 -0.94 4.26
N PHE A 103 -18.43 -1.99 4.84
CA PHE A 103 -17.68 -2.99 4.08
C PHE A 103 -18.57 -3.70 3.06
N LYS A 104 -19.79 -4.09 3.46
CA LYS A 104 -20.76 -4.75 2.57
C LYS A 104 -21.24 -3.86 1.44
N GLU A 105 -21.30 -2.56 1.64
CA GLU A 105 -21.65 -1.61 0.59
C GLU A 105 -20.61 -1.65 -0.53
N LEU A 106 -19.33 -1.55 -0.16
CA LEU A 106 -18.21 -1.65 -1.11
C LEU A 106 -18.17 -2.98 -1.86
N VAL A 107 -18.34 -4.11 -1.15
CA VAL A 107 -18.39 -5.43 -1.78
C VAL A 107 -19.59 -5.56 -2.71
N ARG A 108 -20.76 -5.06 -2.32
CA ARG A 108 -21.97 -5.10 -3.16
C ARG A 108 -21.78 -4.29 -4.43
N GLU A 109 -21.21 -3.10 -4.32
CA GLU A 109 -20.94 -2.19 -5.44
C GLU A 109 -20.07 -2.88 -6.51
N ALA A 110 -18.92 -3.45 -6.11
CA ALA A 110 -18.06 -4.20 -7.03
C ALA A 110 -18.71 -5.46 -7.60
N LYS A 111 -19.42 -6.24 -6.78
CA LYS A 111 -20.14 -7.45 -7.25
C LYS A 111 -21.24 -7.12 -8.25
N SER A 112 -21.95 -6.00 -8.09
CA SER A 112 -22.99 -5.56 -9.02
C SER A 112 -22.45 -5.29 -10.44
N GLN A 113 -21.17 -4.96 -10.52
CA GLN A 113 -20.44 -4.72 -11.78
C GLN A 113 -19.66 -5.96 -12.26
N GLY A 114 -19.73 -7.09 -11.54
CA GLY A 114 -18.97 -8.30 -11.87
C GLY A 114 -17.46 -8.17 -11.66
N ILE A 115 -17.01 -7.23 -10.84
CA ILE A 115 -15.58 -6.93 -10.62
C ILE A 115 -15.03 -7.75 -9.46
N THR A 116 -13.83 -8.30 -9.64
CA THR A 116 -13.09 -9.00 -8.58
C THR A 116 -12.69 -8.01 -7.48
N CYS A 117 -13.04 -8.32 -6.23
CA CYS A 117 -12.56 -7.54 -5.09
C CYS A 117 -11.24 -8.13 -4.59
N ALA A 118 -10.35 -7.28 -4.07
CA ALA A 118 -9.12 -7.68 -3.39
C ALA A 118 -8.96 -6.98 -2.04
N LEU A 119 -8.31 -7.62 -1.08
CA LEU A 119 -7.93 -6.99 0.20
C LEU A 119 -6.69 -7.64 0.80
N ASN A 120 -5.96 -6.89 1.61
CA ASN A 120 -4.91 -7.42 2.48
C ASN A 120 -5.50 -7.68 3.86
N GLY A 121 -5.77 -8.95 4.17
CA GLY A 121 -6.35 -9.36 5.43
C GLY A 121 -5.27 -9.82 6.39
N VAL A 122 -5.22 -9.28 7.63
CA VAL A 122 -4.47 -9.94 8.70
C VAL A 122 -4.95 -11.40 8.83
N ILE A 123 -4.03 -12.35 9.02
CA ILE A 123 -4.33 -13.79 8.94
C ILE A 123 -5.57 -14.17 9.76
N ASN A 124 -5.71 -13.64 10.98
CA ASN A 124 -6.83 -13.96 11.88
C ASN A 124 -8.21 -13.51 11.36
N MET A 125 -8.25 -12.64 10.35
CA MET A 125 -9.48 -12.17 9.71
C MET A 125 -9.77 -12.86 8.37
N SER A 126 -8.81 -13.62 7.85
CA SER A 126 -8.87 -14.19 6.51
C SER A 126 -10.07 -15.12 6.30
N GLU A 127 -10.31 -16.04 7.24
CA GLU A 127 -11.45 -16.96 7.20
C GLU A 127 -12.79 -16.23 7.27
N LYS A 128 -12.86 -15.14 8.03
CA LYS A 128 -14.07 -14.32 8.12
C LYS A 128 -14.37 -13.63 6.79
N TYR A 129 -13.36 -13.08 6.10
CA TYR A 129 -13.57 -12.48 4.78
C TYR A 129 -13.97 -13.52 3.73
N ALA A 130 -13.37 -14.72 3.77
CA ALA A 130 -13.73 -15.82 2.89
C ALA A 130 -15.19 -16.26 3.10
N SER A 131 -15.56 -16.57 4.34
CA SER A 131 -16.89 -17.12 4.67
C SER A 131 -18.03 -16.10 4.55
N ALA A 132 -17.81 -14.84 4.93
CA ALA A 132 -18.87 -13.83 4.95
C ALA A 132 -19.05 -13.12 3.61
N GLU A 133 -17.96 -12.86 2.88
CA GLU A 133 -17.95 -11.94 1.74
C GLU A 133 -17.35 -12.55 0.47
N GLY A 134 -16.83 -13.79 0.55
CA GLY A 134 -16.38 -14.60 -0.59
C GLY A 134 -14.92 -14.41 -0.98
N PHE A 135 -14.08 -13.81 -0.14
CA PHE A 135 -12.64 -13.62 -0.39
C PHE A 135 -11.84 -14.94 -0.26
N SER A 136 -12.15 -15.92 -1.11
CA SER A 136 -11.70 -17.31 -0.99
C SER A 136 -10.55 -17.69 -1.92
N PHE A 137 -9.99 -16.73 -2.64
CA PHE A 137 -8.87 -16.93 -3.56
C PHE A 137 -7.64 -16.16 -3.06
N TRP A 138 -6.44 -16.72 -3.22
CA TRP A 138 -5.17 -16.08 -2.84
C TRP A 138 -4.00 -16.66 -3.65
N ARG A 139 -2.88 -15.94 -3.70
CA ARG A 139 -1.64 -16.44 -4.30
C ARG A 139 -1.01 -17.50 -3.38
N SER A 140 -0.84 -18.72 -3.87
CA SER A 140 -0.27 -19.82 -3.08
C SER A 140 1.17 -19.52 -2.67
N GLY A 141 1.52 -19.71 -1.40
CA GLY A 141 2.87 -19.43 -0.88
C GLY A 141 3.22 -17.94 -0.76
N CYS A 142 2.26 -17.04 -0.98
CA CYS A 142 2.46 -15.60 -0.95
C CYS A 142 1.68 -14.98 0.21
N GLN A 143 2.37 -14.81 1.34
CA GLN A 143 1.93 -14.03 2.49
C GLN A 143 2.76 -12.75 2.56
N LEU A 144 2.20 -11.73 3.18
CA LEU A 144 2.90 -10.48 3.44
C LEU A 144 3.45 -10.50 4.87
N GLU A 145 4.75 -10.33 5.02
CA GLU A 145 5.45 -10.19 6.29
C GLU A 145 5.81 -8.74 6.53
N VAL A 146 5.41 -8.21 7.69
CA VAL A 146 5.67 -6.83 8.07
C VAL A 146 6.88 -6.74 9.00
N TYR A 147 7.89 -5.97 8.62
CA TYR A 147 9.08 -5.69 9.44
C TYR A 147 9.16 -4.21 9.78
N THR A 148 9.43 -3.89 11.04
CA THR A 148 9.48 -2.52 11.56
C THR A 148 10.76 -2.25 12.36
N PRO A 149 11.95 -2.32 11.74
CA PRO A 149 13.17 -1.87 12.42
C PRO A 149 13.07 -0.42 12.90
N GLU A 150 13.64 -0.17 14.08
CA GLU A 150 13.89 1.19 14.53
C GLU A 150 14.87 1.87 13.58
N TRP A 151 14.63 3.15 13.27
CA TRP A 151 15.45 3.90 12.33
C TRP A 151 16.92 3.97 12.75
N LYS A 152 17.21 3.98 14.07
CA LYS A 152 18.57 3.98 14.62
C LYS A 152 19.36 2.72 14.25
N ASP A 153 18.67 1.60 14.04
CA ASP A 153 19.26 0.31 13.72
C ASP A 153 19.45 0.11 12.21
N VAL A 154 18.77 0.92 11.39
CA VAL A 154 18.96 0.93 9.93
C VAL A 154 20.33 1.50 9.57
N LYS A 155 21.16 0.67 8.93
CA LYS A 155 22.49 0.98 8.43
C LYS A 155 22.47 1.26 6.93
N VAL A 156 23.37 2.16 6.52
CA VAL A 156 23.66 2.41 5.12
C VAL A 156 24.95 1.69 4.80
N VAL A 157 24.89 0.77 3.83
CA VAL A 157 26.07 0.16 3.23
C VAL A 157 26.10 0.64 1.80
N GLU A 158 27.15 1.34 1.38
CA GLU A 158 27.28 1.78 -0.02
C GLU A 158 27.32 0.58 -0.95
N LYS A 159 26.57 0.66 -2.05
CA LYS A 159 26.45 -0.40 -3.05
C LYS A 159 26.71 0.19 -4.42
N ASN A 160 27.33 -0.60 -5.29
CA ASN A 160 27.54 -0.28 -6.68
C ASN A 160 27.29 -1.55 -7.50
N VAL A 161 26.70 -1.39 -8.69
CA VAL A 161 26.47 -2.47 -9.63
C VAL A 161 26.94 -1.97 -10.99
N ASP A 162 27.90 -2.68 -11.58
CA ASP A 162 28.50 -2.30 -12.85
C ASP A 162 27.43 -2.17 -13.94
N GLY A 163 27.49 -1.08 -14.71
CA GLY A 163 26.54 -0.80 -15.78
C GLY A 163 25.15 -0.34 -15.31
N VAL A 164 24.94 -0.14 -14.01
CA VAL A 164 23.65 0.33 -13.46
C VAL A 164 23.79 1.73 -12.87
N ARG A 165 22.91 2.63 -13.28
CA ARG A 165 22.80 3.99 -12.72
C ARG A 165 21.49 4.16 -11.97
N VAL A 166 21.52 4.97 -10.91
CA VAL A 166 20.35 5.28 -10.09
C VAL A 166 19.96 6.75 -10.27
N VAL A 167 18.67 7.02 -10.47
CA VAL A 167 18.12 8.37 -10.67
C VAL A 167 17.01 8.64 -9.67
N SER A 168 16.94 9.87 -9.15
CA SER A 168 15.79 10.35 -8.38
C SER A 168 14.50 10.29 -9.20
N THR A 169 13.40 9.82 -8.61
CA THR A 169 12.07 9.85 -9.27
C THR A 169 11.60 11.28 -9.57
N LYS A 170 12.12 12.29 -8.85
CA LYS A 170 11.83 13.72 -9.09
C LYS A 170 12.46 14.23 -10.40
N ASP A 171 13.60 13.64 -10.78
CA ASP A 171 14.36 14.00 -11.98
C ASP A 171 14.07 13.06 -13.16
N PHE A 172 13.55 11.86 -12.89
CA PHE A 172 13.18 10.89 -13.90
C PHE A 172 12.00 11.40 -14.76
N LYS A 173 12.12 11.31 -16.10
CA LYS A 173 11.12 11.83 -17.05
C LYS A 173 10.45 10.75 -17.89
N ASP A 174 11.09 9.61 -18.06
CA ASP A 174 10.61 8.51 -18.90
C ASP A 174 9.64 7.58 -18.13
N PHE A 175 8.51 8.12 -17.71
CA PHE A 175 7.50 7.33 -16.99
C PHE A 175 6.86 6.24 -17.84
N GLU A 176 7.01 6.27 -19.16
CA GLU A 176 6.54 5.21 -20.06
C GLU A 176 7.36 3.94 -19.89
N SER A 177 8.70 4.02 -19.78
CA SER A 177 9.53 2.84 -19.50
C SER A 177 9.30 2.29 -18.09
N LEU A 178 9.04 3.15 -17.11
CA LEU A 178 8.65 2.70 -15.76
C LEU A 178 7.28 2.02 -15.75
N ALA A 179 6.31 2.56 -16.51
CA ALA A 179 5.00 1.93 -16.67
C ALA A 179 5.13 0.56 -17.36
N ALA A 180 5.96 0.43 -18.40
CA ALA A 180 6.21 -0.86 -19.04
C ALA A 180 6.84 -1.88 -18.08
N PHE A 181 7.75 -1.43 -17.20
CA PHE A 181 8.34 -2.28 -16.16
C PHE A 181 7.29 -2.73 -15.13
N ASP A 182 6.46 -1.83 -14.60
CA ASP A 182 5.37 -2.18 -13.68
C ASP A 182 4.32 -3.08 -14.33
N ASP A 183 4.01 -2.85 -15.61
CA ASP A 183 3.09 -3.67 -16.41
C ASP A 183 3.60 -5.10 -16.57
N GLU A 184 4.91 -5.29 -16.78
CA GLU A 184 5.54 -6.61 -16.84
C GLU A 184 5.43 -7.35 -15.49
N LEU A 185 5.53 -6.63 -14.36
CA LEU A 185 5.37 -7.19 -13.02
C LEU A 185 3.91 -7.57 -12.73
N GLY A 186 2.96 -6.70 -13.09
CA GLY A 186 1.52 -6.87 -12.90
C GLY A 186 0.81 -7.63 -14.02
N SER A 187 1.56 -8.29 -14.92
CA SER A 187 1.08 -9.06 -16.07
C SER A 187 0.14 -8.30 -17.01
N GLY A 188 0.22 -6.97 -17.07
CA GLY A 188 -0.57 -6.13 -17.97
C GLY A 188 -2.04 -5.93 -17.61
N TYR A 189 -2.48 -6.39 -16.44
CA TYR A 189 -3.91 -6.37 -16.10
C TYR A 189 -4.43 -4.99 -15.74
N VAL A 190 -3.59 -4.15 -15.14
CA VAL A 190 -3.97 -2.86 -14.58
C VAL A 190 -2.98 -1.80 -15.01
N ASP A 191 -3.49 -0.66 -15.47
CA ASP A 191 -2.70 0.53 -15.74
C ASP A 191 -2.54 1.34 -14.44
N ARG A 192 -1.34 1.29 -13.87
CA ARG A 192 -0.97 2.07 -12.67
C ARG A 192 -0.18 3.33 -12.99
N MET A 193 0.03 3.69 -14.26
CA MET A 193 0.98 4.75 -14.63
C MET A 193 0.65 6.08 -13.94
N LYS A 194 -0.62 6.49 -13.97
CA LYS A 194 -1.06 7.74 -13.33
C LYS A 194 -0.81 7.72 -11.83
N PHE A 195 -1.17 6.61 -11.17
CA PHE A 195 -0.96 6.42 -9.74
C PHE A 195 0.54 6.47 -9.38
N LEU A 196 1.38 5.69 -10.07
CA LEU A 196 2.82 5.64 -9.80
C LEU A 196 3.49 6.99 -10.02
N LYS A 197 3.12 7.72 -11.07
CA LYS A 197 3.67 9.05 -11.33
C LYS A 197 3.40 10.03 -10.18
N ILE A 198 2.17 10.05 -9.66
CA ILE A 198 1.81 10.92 -8.53
C ILE A 198 2.47 10.40 -7.23
N TRP A 199 2.38 9.09 -6.97
CA TRP A 199 2.91 8.44 -5.77
C TRP A 199 4.43 8.66 -5.61
N LEU A 200 5.20 8.47 -6.67
CA LEU A 200 6.66 8.64 -6.70
C LEU A 200 7.10 10.10 -6.76
N GLY A 201 6.19 11.01 -7.14
CA GLY A 201 6.43 12.45 -7.26
C GLY A 201 6.15 13.25 -5.98
N ARG A 202 5.71 12.59 -4.90
CA ARG A 202 5.37 13.25 -3.63
C ARG A 202 6.57 13.98 -3.03
N LYS A 203 6.30 15.09 -2.36
CA LYS A 203 7.33 15.88 -1.66
C LYS A 203 7.93 15.10 -0.49
N SER A 204 7.07 14.40 0.24
CA SER A 204 7.40 13.52 1.37
C SER A 204 7.99 12.17 0.97
N ALA A 205 8.37 11.98 -0.30
CA ALA A 205 8.88 10.73 -0.82
C ALA A 205 10.32 10.84 -1.32
N TYR A 206 11.04 9.74 -1.13
CA TYR A 206 12.42 9.49 -1.52
C TYR A 206 12.42 8.31 -2.49
N GLY A 207 12.18 8.61 -3.77
CA GLY A 207 12.10 7.62 -4.82
C GLY A 207 13.38 7.52 -5.64
N ARG A 208 13.69 6.31 -6.10
CA ARG A 208 14.76 6.02 -7.06
C ARG A 208 14.32 5.04 -8.13
N VAL A 209 14.89 5.19 -9.32
CA VAL A 209 14.79 4.27 -10.45
C VAL A 209 16.19 3.80 -10.82
N ALA A 210 16.39 2.49 -10.97
CA ALA A 210 17.63 1.90 -11.47
C ALA A 210 17.50 1.64 -12.96
N LEU A 211 18.55 2.00 -13.71
CA LEU A 211 18.59 1.95 -15.16
C LEU A 211 19.88 1.27 -15.61
N ASP A 212 19.80 0.42 -16.63
CA ASP A 212 20.98 -0.14 -17.29
C ASP A 212 21.65 0.87 -18.25
N GLU A 213 22.74 0.43 -18.91
CA GLU A 213 23.48 1.21 -19.90
C GLU A 213 22.63 1.64 -21.12
N HIS A 214 21.49 0.99 -21.34
CA HIS A 214 20.54 1.25 -22.41
C HIS A 214 19.29 2.02 -21.94
N ASN A 215 19.29 2.52 -20.69
CA ASN A 215 18.16 3.18 -20.04
C ASN A 215 16.93 2.30 -19.81
N LYS A 216 17.06 0.97 -19.84
CA LYS A 216 16.00 0.08 -19.42
C LYS A 216 15.85 0.12 -17.91
N VAL A 217 14.62 0.20 -17.42
CA VAL A 217 14.30 0.12 -15.98
C VAL A 217 14.61 -1.28 -15.45
N LEU A 218 15.45 -1.34 -14.42
CA LEU A 218 15.79 -2.56 -13.68
C LEU A 218 15.12 -2.63 -12.30
N GLY A 219 14.59 -1.50 -11.81
CA GLY A 219 13.90 -1.46 -10.53
C GLY A 219 13.48 -0.05 -10.13
N VAL A 220 12.60 0.00 -9.14
CA VAL A 220 12.09 1.23 -8.53
C VAL A 220 11.95 1.01 -7.04
N ILE A 221 12.32 2.00 -6.25
CA ILE A 221 12.08 2.04 -4.81
C ILE A 221 11.44 3.39 -4.48
N ASN A 222 10.58 3.39 -3.48
CA ASN A 222 10.07 4.59 -2.86
C ASN A 222 10.02 4.41 -1.35
N ILE A 223 10.55 5.37 -0.59
CA ILE A 223 10.31 5.47 0.85
C ILE A 223 9.57 6.78 1.08
N ARG A 224 8.43 6.74 1.78
CA ARG A 224 7.64 7.94 2.07
C ARG A 224 7.51 8.17 3.57
N GLU A 225 7.35 9.44 3.94
CA GLU A 225 7.03 9.85 5.31
C GLU A 225 5.56 9.52 5.63
N CYS A 226 5.37 8.79 6.71
CA CYS A 226 4.09 8.44 7.32
C CYS A 226 3.86 9.29 8.58
N TYR A 227 2.67 9.20 9.15
CA TYR A 227 2.31 9.88 10.38
C TYR A 227 3.32 9.60 11.50
N ASP A 228 3.53 10.59 12.39
CA ASP A 228 4.39 10.49 13.58
C ASP A 228 5.87 10.14 13.27
N ASP A 229 6.43 10.80 12.25
CA ASP A 229 7.84 10.66 11.83
C ASP A 229 8.26 9.20 11.55
N ASN A 230 7.35 8.42 10.97
CA ASN A 230 7.64 7.06 10.53
C ASN A 230 7.90 7.01 9.02
N LEU A 231 8.58 5.96 8.56
CA LEU A 231 8.84 5.72 7.14
C LEU A 231 8.20 4.43 6.69
N ASN A 232 7.68 4.39 5.46
CA ASN A 232 7.24 3.14 4.84
C ASN A 232 7.79 3.01 3.42
N ILE A 233 8.36 1.85 3.13
CA ILE A 233 8.90 1.50 1.82
C ILE A 233 7.83 0.87 0.93
N GLY A 234 7.68 1.39 -0.29
CA GLY A 234 6.65 0.95 -1.22
C GLY A 234 6.31 1.98 -2.31
N PRO A 235 6.29 1.60 -3.60
CA PRO A 235 6.70 0.29 -4.12
C PRO A 235 8.21 0.07 -3.99
N PHE A 236 8.63 -1.19 -3.86
CA PHE A 236 10.03 -1.57 -4.00
C PHE A 236 10.15 -2.85 -4.82
N TYR A 237 10.56 -2.66 -6.09
CA TYR A 237 10.67 -3.71 -7.09
C TYR A 237 12.07 -3.68 -7.72
N ALA A 238 12.64 -4.85 -8.02
CA ALA A 238 13.90 -4.94 -8.76
C ALA A 238 14.03 -6.29 -9.48
N THR A 239 14.72 -6.31 -10.61
CA THR A 239 14.96 -7.54 -11.40
C THR A 239 16.04 -8.45 -10.80
N THR A 240 16.91 -7.91 -9.94
CA THR A 240 17.96 -8.65 -9.23
C THR A 240 18.15 -8.14 -7.81
N TYR A 241 18.73 -8.99 -6.97
CA TYR A 241 19.10 -8.65 -5.60
C TYR A 241 20.04 -7.46 -5.51
N GLU A 242 21.08 -7.42 -6.33
CA GLU A 242 22.09 -6.37 -6.34
C GLU A 242 21.49 -5.02 -6.73
N THR A 243 20.52 -5.03 -7.66
CA THR A 243 19.77 -3.84 -8.03
C THR A 243 18.91 -3.35 -6.86
N ALA A 244 18.28 -4.27 -6.12
CA ALA A 244 17.51 -3.94 -4.92
C ALA A 244 18.41 -3.33 -3.82
N GLU A 245 19.57 -3.93 -3.57
CA GLU A 245 20.57 -3.40 -2.62
C GLU A 245 21.03 -2.00 -3.00
N LEU A 246 21.34 -1.78 -4.27
CA LEU A 246 21.75 -0.48 -4.81
C LEU A 246 20.67 0.59 -4.63
N LEU A 247 19.41 0.26 -4.96
CA LEU A 247 18.27 1.15 -4.79
C LEU A 247 18.04 1.52 -3.32
N LEU A 248 18.02 0.52 -2.43
CA LEU A 248 17.81 0.73 -1.00
C LEU A 248 18.94 1.55 -0.39
N SER A 249 20.19 1.21 -0.69
CA SER A 249 21.37 1.97 -0.25
C SER A 249 21.31 3.44 -0.68
N SER A 250 20.96 3.71 -1.94
CA SER A 250 20.86 5.07 -2.47
C SER A 250 19.81 5.91 -1.75
N VAL A 251 18.62 5.35 -1.48
CA VAL A 251 17.56 6.06 -0.76
C VAL A 251 17.93 6.27 0.71
N LEU A 252 18.41 5.23 1.40
CA LEU A 252 18.77 5.35 2.82
C LEU A 252 19.89 6.35 3.04
N SER A 253 20.86 6.44 2.11
CA SER A 253 21.92 7.45 2.12
C SER A 253 21.36 8.87 2.07
N GLU A 254 20.39 9.13 1.17
CA GLU A 254 19.72 10.45 1.09
C GLU A 254 18.99 10.78 2.40
N ILE A 255 18.19 9.84 2.91
CA ILE A 255 17.37 10.07 4.10
C ILE A 255 18.26 10.30 5.33
N LYS A 256 19.34 9.52 5.53
CA LYS A 256 20.28 9.75 6.62
C LYS A 256 21.06 11.06 6.45
N GLY A 257 21.36 11.46 5.22
CA GLY A 257 22.08 12.69 4.90
C GLY A 257 21.25 13.97 5.07
N ASN A 258 19.92 13.89 5.08
CA ASN A 258 19.05 15.06 5.19
C ASN A 258 18.92 15.62 6.62
N GLY A 259 19.44 14.91 7.63
CA GLY A 259 19.45 15.33 9.03
C GLY A 259 18.11 15.20 9.78
N LYS A 260 17.05 14.67 9.14
CA LYS A 260 15.77 14.37 9.79
C LYS A 260 15.88 13.13 10.68
N HIS A 261 15.14 13.15 11.77
CA HIS A 261 14.95 12.00 12.64
C HIS A 261 13.66 11.28 12.24
N TYR A 262 13.70 9.94 12.28
CA TYR A 262 12.53 9.08 12.09
C TYR A 262 12.52 8.02 13.17
N ASN A 263 11.34 7.47 13.45
CA ASN A 263 11.14 6.48 14.50
C ASN A 263 11.39 5.07 13.98
N ILE A 264 10.62 4.60 12.99
CA ILE A 264 10.77 3.27 12.38
C ILE A 264 10.74 3.35 10.85
N LEU A 265 11.24 2.29 10.21
CA LEU A 265 11.07 2.03 8.78
C LEU A 265 10.26 0.75 8.60
N ASN A 266 9.10 0.84 7.96
CA ASN A 266 8.23 -0.31 7.70
C ASN A 266 8.51 -0.95 6.34
N PHE A 267 8.73 -2.26 6.33
CA PHE A 267 8.82 -3.12 5.14
C PHE A 267 7.65 -4.08 5.09
N ASN A 268 7.06 -4.26 3.90
CA ASN A 268 5.94 -5.14 3.65
C ASN A 268 6.38 -6.19 2.61
N CYS A 269 7.11 -7.22 3.04
CA CYS A 269 7.77 -8.17 2.15
C CYS A 269 6.88 -9.38 1.85
N PHE A 270 6.83 -9.85 0.60
CA PHE A 270 6.15 -11.11 0.31
C PHE A 270 7.03 -12.33 0.63
N THR A 271 6.45 -13.38 1.20
CA THR A 271 7.15 -14.65 1.48
C THR A 271 7.63 -15.36 0.23
N SER A 272 7.01 -15.08 -0.92
CA SER A 272 7.43 -15.57 -2.24
C SER A 272 8.75 -14.93 -2.70
N ASN A 273 9.16 -13.81 -2.12
CA ASN A 273 10.47 -13.21 -2.31
C ASN A 273 11.29 -13.27 -0.99
N PRO A 274 12.02 -14.36 -0.73
CA PRO A 274 12.82 -14.48 0.49
C PRO A 274 13.96 -13.45 0.56
N GLU A 275 14.33 -12.84 -0.56
CA GLU A 275 15.36 -11.81 -0.61
C GLU A 275 14.91 -10.50 0.03
N GLY A 276 13.61 -10.20 0.06
CA GLY A 276 13.05 -9.07 0.82
C GLY A 276 13.42 -9.15 2.31
N ARG A 277 13.21 -10.32 2.92
CA ARG A 277 13.64 -10.58 4.31
C ARG A 277 15.15 -10.50 4.46
N LYS A 278 15.90 -11.03 3.49
CA LYS A 278 17.37 -10.97 3.50
C LYS A 278 17.86 -9.51 3.55
N LEU A 279 17.33 -8.63 2.70
CA LEU A 279 17.66 -7.19 2.72
C LEU A 279 17.36 -6.55 4.08
N VAL A 280 16.18 -6.81 4.65
CA VAL A 280 15.81 -6.28 5.98
C VAL A 280 16.84 -6.69 7.02
N ASN A 281 17.23 -7.97 7.05
CA ASN A 281 18.23 -8.47 7.99
C ASN A 281 19.60 -7.83 7.80
N GLU A 282 20.05 -7.63 6.56
CA GLU A 282 21.35 -7.03 6.27
C GLU A 282 21.42 -5.55 6.68
N VAL A 283 20.39 -4.77 6.36
CA VAL A 283 20.38 -3.32 6.70
C VAL A 283 20.09 -3.06 8.17
N THR A 284 19.70 -4.07 8.94
CA THR A 284 19.39 -3.94 10.38
C THR A 284 20.31 -4.77 11.27
N GLU A 285 21.23 -5.56 10.69
CA GLU A 285 22.02 -6.57 11.40
C GLU A 285 21.13 -7.54 12.22
N GLY A 286 19.95 -7.87 11.67
CA GLY A 286 18.94 -8.70 12.33
C GLY A 286 18.11 -8.00 13.41
N LYS A 287 18.29 -6.70 13.65
CA LYS A 287 17.52 -5.90 14.62
C LYS A 287 16.23 -5.38 14.00
N SER A 288 15.35 -6.28 13.61
CA SER A 288 14.01 -5.92 13.12
C SER A 288 12.92 -6.57 13.97
N ALA A 289 11.91 -5.78 14.34
CA ALA A 289 10.70 -6.33 14.92
C ALA A 289 9.85 -6.94 13.81
N TYR A 290 9.48 -8.20 13.98
CA TYR A 290 8.49 -8.85 13.14
C TYR A 290 7.08 -8.49 13.64
N GLY A 291 6.32 -7.78 12.82
CA GLY A 291 5.04 -7.19 13.21
C GLY A 291 3.86 -8.14 13.02
N SER A 292 3.54 -8.48 11.78
CA SER A 292 2.35 -9.26 11.45
C SER A 292 2.47 -9.98 10.11
N ASN A 293 1.57 -10.96 9.92
CA ASN A 293 1.32 -11.55 8.61
C ASN A 293 -0.04 -11.11 8.07
N MET A 294 -0.06 -10.77 6.79
CA MET A 294 -1.28 -10.57 6.02
C MET A 294 -1.32 -11.54 4.84
N ILE A 295 -2.51 -11.72 4.29
CA ILE A 295 -2.73 -12.47 3.06
C ILE A 295 -3.56 -11.61 2.11
N LEU A 296 -3.09 -11.51 0.88
CA LEU A 296 -3.85 -10.88 -0.20
C LEU A 296 -4.92 -11.86 -0.68
N GLN A 297 -6.18 -11.49 -0.51
CA GLN A 297 -7.33 -12.32 -0.86
C GLN A 297 -8.18 -11.68 -1.95
N PHE A 298 -8.81 -12.51 -2.76
CA PHE A 298 -9.67 -12.13 -3.87
C PHE A 298 -11.02 -12.84 -3.83
N THR A 299 -12.05 -12.26 -4.45
CA THR A 299 -13.40 -12.86 -4.48
C THR A 299 -13.66 -13.85 -5.60
N ASN A 300 -13.07 -13.66 -6.78
CA ASN A 300 -13.40 -14.45 -7.98
C ASN A 300 -12.17 -15.11 -8.60
N GLU A 301 -11.12 -14.33 -8.84
CA GLU A 301 -9.89 -14.80 -9.48
C GLU A 301 -8.66 -14.15 -8.84
N VAL A 302 -7.53 -14.83 -8.94
CA VAL A 302 -6.24 -14.32 -8.45
C VAL A 302 -5.61 -13.49 -9.56
N PHE A 303 -5.24 -12.25 -9.24
CA PHE A 303 -4.50 -11.41 -10.18
C PHE A 303 -3.02 -11.79 -10.16
N PRO A 304 -2.43 -12.15 -11.32
CA PRO A 304 -1.05 -12.59 -11.40
C PRO A 304 -0.09 -11.41 -11.23
N VAL A 305 0.89 -11.60 -10.36
CA VAL A 305 2.01 -10.69 -10.13
C VAL A 305 3.28 -11.52 -10.06
N LYS A 306 4.36 -11.01 -10.64
CA LYS A 306 5.70 -11.60 -10.49
C LYS A 306 6.26 -11.25 -9.11
N ASP A 307 5.71 -11.87 -8.07
CA ASP A 307 6.00 -11.53 -6.68
C ASP A 307 7.49 -11.69 -6.33
N GLU A 308 8.24 -12.53 -7.05
CA GLU A 308 9.67 -12.74 -6.89
C GLU A 308 10.50 -11.46 -7.08
N PHE A 309 9.98 -10.46 -7.80
CA PHE A 309 10.63 -9.16 -8.01
C PHE A 309 10.14 -8.09 -7.03
N VAL A 310 9.20 -8.41 -6.16
CA VAL A 310 8.59 -7.47 -5.20
C VAL A 310 9.27 -7.60 -3.84
N TYR A 311 10.11 -6.62 -3.49
CA TYR A 311 10.81 -6.56 -2.21
C TYR A 311 9.97 -5.89 -1.12
N SER A 312 9.12 -4.93 -1.49
CA SER A 312 8.09 -4.38 -0.60
C SER A 312 6.88 -3.89 -1.39
N MET A 313 5.68 -4.20 -0.91
CA MET A 313 4.43 -3.73 -1.52
C MET A 313 4.30 -2.20 -1.44
N THR A 314 3.42 -1.60 -2.24
CA THR A 314 3.21 -0.14 -2.26
C THR A 314 2.65 0.38 -0.94
N GLU A 315 1.50 -0.17 -0.52
CA GLU A 315 0.83 0.04 0.75
C GLU A 315 -0.31 -1.00 0.89
N TYR A 316 -0.85 -1.22 2.09
CA TYR A 316 -1.79 -2.34 2.32
C TYR A 316 -3.27 -2.01 2.11
N ALA A 317 -3.66 -0.74 1.98
CA ALA A 317 -5.08 -0.37 1.82
C ALA A 317 -5.57 -0.42 0.37
N GLN A 318 -4.74 0.00 -0.59
CA GLN A 318 -5.11 0.11 -2.00
C GLN A 318 -4.31 -0.84 -2.91
N SER A 319 -3.32 -1.59 -2.43
CA SER A 319 -2.53 -2.49 -3.28
C SER A 319 -3.15 -3.87 -3.45
N TYR A 320 -3.14 -4.33 -4.70
CA TYR A 320 -3.35 -5.72 -5.13
C TYR A 320 -2.05 -6.34 -5.68
N VAL A 321 -0.99 -5.52 -5.78
CA VAL A 321 0.38 -5.94 -6.08
C VAL A 321 1.04 -6.28 -4.77
#